data_AF-A0A4R3FHT8-F1
#
_entry.id   AF-A0A4R3FHT8-F1
#
_cell.length_a   1.000
_cell.length_b   1.000
_cell.length_c   1.000
_cell.angle_alpha   90.00
_cell.angle_beta   90.00
_cell.angle_gamma   90.00
#
_symmetry.space_group_name_H-M   'P 1'
#
loop_
_entity.id
_entity.type
_entity.pdbx_description
1 polymer ?
#
loop_
_entity_poly.entity_id
_entity_poly.type
_entity_poly.pdbx_seq_one_letter_code
_entity_poly.pdbx_strand_id
1 'polypeptide(L)'
;MAQVAGGGIRTRLGFAEAHNNYGVFLEKHGELVAAEQHYLEALQQRPDYVDAHYNYAMFLERVDRSRAEEHYSSAIRSKPDYAEAHNNLAVLLHENGDLAGAENYYRNALKLRPEDPELQPRGAFEGERTR
;
A
#
# COMPACT_ATOMS: atom_id res chain seq x y z
N MET A 1 42.51 11.31 7.73
CA MET A 1 41.06 11.35 7.97
C MET A 1 40.37 11.94 6.75
N ALA A 2 39.81 11.10 5.87
CA ALA A 2 38.64 11.39 5.01
C ALA A 2 38.42 10.25 3.99
N GLN A 3 37.13 9.90 3.79
CA GLN A 3 36.52 9.11 2.72
C GLN A 3 36.89 7.60 2.68
N VAL A 4 35.98 6.61 2.64
CA VAL A 4 34.72 6.52 1.87
C VAL A 4 33.79 5.50 2.57
N ALA A 5 32.56 5.91 2.91
CA ALA A 5 31.49 4.99 3.32
C ALA A 5 30.17 5.40 2.63
N GLY A 6 30.18 5.40 1.30
CA GLY A 6 29.03 5.84 0.48
C GLY A 6 28.47 4.77 -0.46
N GLY A 7 29.04 3.55 -0.50
CA GLY A 7 28.70 2.53 -1.51
C GLY A 7 27.65 1.49 -1.10
N GLY A 8 27.39 1.30 0.19
CA GLY A 8 26.55 0.18 0.69
C GLY A 8 25.06 0.46 0.82
N ILE A 9 24.67 1.73 0.98
CA ILE A 9 23.25 2.12 1.14
C ILE A 9 22.58 2.23 -0.23
N ARG A 10 23.29 2.80 -1.22
CA ARG A 10 22.76 3.04 -2.57
C ARG A 10 22.56 1.77 -3.39
N THR A 11 23.36 0.73 -3.15
CA THR A 11 23.23 -0.58 -3.81
C THR A 11 22.05 -1.37 -3.26
N ARG A 12 21.89 -1.46 -1.92
CA ARG A 12 20.74 -2.13 -1.29
C ARG A 12 19.39 -1.50 -1.66
N LEU A 13 19.33 -0.17 -1.74
CA LEU A 13 18.11 0.53 -2.18
C LEU A 13 17.71 0.07 -3.59
N GLY A 14 18.65 0.09 -4.54
CA GLY A 14 18.45 -0.34 -5.92
C GLY A 14 17.91 -1.77 -6.09
N PHE A 15 18.34 -2.69 -5.22
CA PHE A 15 17.84 -4.07 -5.25
C PHE A 15 16.41 -4.18 -4.70
N ALA A 16 16.04 -3.39 -3.68
CA ALA A 16 14.67 -3.37 -3.18
C ALA A 16 13.67 -2.86 -4.23
N GLU A 17 14.02 -1.79 -4.96
CA GLU A 17 13.19 -1.31 -6.08
C GLU A 17 13.07 -2.35 -7.20
N ALA A 18 14.18 -3.02 -7.55
CA ALA A 18 14.18 -4.06 -8.58
C ALA A 18 13.31 -5.26 -8.19
N HIS A 19 13.40 -5.73 -6.94
CA HIS A 19 12.53 -6.80 -6.43
C HIS A 19 11.06 -6.39 -6.44
N ASN A 20 10.71 -5.19 -5.96
CA ASN A 20 9.33 -4.71 -6.02
C ASN A 20 8.79 -4.69 -7.46
N ASN A 21 9.54 -4.10 -8.38
CA ASN A 21 9.11 -3.99 -9.77
C ASN A 21 8.98 -5.35 -10.45
N TYR A 22 9.85 -6.30 -10.11
CA TYR A 22 9.77 -7.66 -10.63
C TYR A 22 8.60 -8.45 -10.01
N GLY A 23 8.29 -8.24 -8.73
CA GLY A 23 7.07 -8.75 -8.10
C GLY A 23 5.80 -8.31 -8.83
N VAL A 24 5.69 -7.00 -9.11
CA VAL A 24 4.58 -6.44 -9.91
C VAL A 24 4.53 -7.06 -11.32
N PHE A 25 5.68 -7.27 -11.96
CA PHE A 25 5.74 -7.92 -13.26
C PHE A 25 5.21 -9.36 -13.21
N LEU A 26 5.64 -10.16 -12.23
CA LEU A 26 5.24 -11.55 -12.05
C LEU A 26 3.76 -11.69 -11.72
N GLU A 27 3.22 -10.81 -10.87
CA GLU A 27 1.79 -10.76 -10.55
C GLU A 27 0.95 -10.60 -11.81
N LYS A 28 1.33 -9.67 -12.71
CA LYS A 28 0.64 -9.45 -13.99
C LYS A 28 0.68 -10.66 -14.93
N HIS A 29 1.60 -11.60 -14.72
CA HIS A 29 1.72 -12.84 -15.49
C HIS A 29 1.16 -14.06 -14.75
N GLY A 30 0.54 -13.88 -13.59
CA GLY A 30 -0.08 -14.96 -12.82
C GLY A 30 0.89 -15.78 -11.98
N GLU A 31 2.17 -15.40 -11.90
CA GLU A 31 3.21 -16.09 -11.13
C GLU A 31 3.16 -15.67 -9.65
N LEU A 32 2.03 -15.94 -8.99
CA LEU A 32 1.69 -15.34 -7.68
C LEU A 32 2.67 -15.68 -6.56
N VAL A 33 3.14 -16.92 -6.49
CA VAL A 33 4.09 -17.36 -5.45
C VAL A 33 5.43 -16.65 -5.60
N ALA A 34 5.92 -16.51 -6.83
CA ALA A 34 7.17 -15.80 -7.10
C ALA A 34 7.02 -14.30 -6.87
N ALA A 35 5.86 -13.72 -7.21
CA ALA A 35 5.56 -12.32 -6.93
C ALA A 35 5.65 -12.01 -5.42
N GLU A 36 5.01 -12.83 -4.59
CA GLU A 36 5.06 -12.70 -3.12
C GLU A 36 6.50 -12.74 -2.58
N GLN A 37 7.32 -13.70 -3.04
CA GLN A 37 8.72 -13.79 -2.64
C GLN A 37 9.49 -12.49 -2.93
N HIS A 38 9.25 -11.89 -4.10
CA HIS A 38 9.94 -10.65 -4.47
C HIS A 38 9.45 -9.42 -3.69
N TYR A 39 8.17 -9.35 -3.33
CA TYR A 39 7.71 -8.31 -2.41
C TYR A 39 8.37 -8.44 -1.03
N LEU A 40 8.46 -9.66 -0.51
CA LEU A 40 9.12 -9.93 0.77
C LEU A 40 10.62 -9.60 0.73
N GLU A 41 11.34 -9.94 -0.33
CA GLU A 41 12.75 -9.57 -0.52
C GLU A 41 12.94 -8.04 -0.56
N ALA A 42 12.06 -7.31 -1.25
CA ALA A 42 12.09 -5.86 -1.26
C ALA A 42 11.95 -5.27 0.16
N LEU A 43 11.03 -5.81 0.95
CA LEU A 43 10.78 -5.39 2.34
C LEU A 43 11.86 -5.85 3.31
N GLN A 44 12.50 -7.00 3.07
CA GLN A 44 13.65 -7.44 3.86
C GLN A 44 14.84 -6.49 3.70
N GLN A 45 15.04 -5.97 2.49
CA GLN A 45 16.13 -5.04 2.18
C GLN A 45 15.82 -3.61 2.61
N ARG A 46 14.55 -3.19 2.47
CA ARG A 46 14.05 -1.89 2.93
C ARG A 46 12.69 -2.06 3.64
N PRO A 47 12.70 -2.24 4.99
CA PRO A 47 11.48 -2.48 5.76
C PRO A 47 10.48 -1.32 5.79
N ASP A 48 10.90 -0.11 5.44
CA ASP A 48 10.06 1.09 5.36
C ASP A 48 9.68 1.45 3.92
N TYR A 49 9.87 0.53 2.95
CA TYR A 49 9.61 0.79 1.55
C TYR A 49 8.10 0.93 1.27
N VAL A 50 7.66 2.19 1.21
CA VAL A 50 6.27 2.59 0.98
C VAL A 50 5.64 1.87 -0.22
N ASP A 51 6.28 1.91 -1.39
CA ASP A 51 5.69 1.32 -2.61
C ASP A 51 5.61 -0.21 -2.53
N ALA A 52 6.59 -0.88 -1.92
CA ALA A 52 6.54 -2.34 -1.73
C ALA A 52 5.46 -2.75 -0.74
N HIS A 53 5.29 -2.01 0.36
CA HIS A 53 4.16 -2.24 1.27
C HIS A 53 2.82 -2.04 0.56
N TYR A 54 2.66 -0.98 -0.22
CA TYR A 54 1.43 -0.72 -0.96
C TYR A 54 1.13 -1.80 -2.02
N ASN A 55 2.10 -2.12 -2.87
CA ASN A 55 1.91 -3.15 -3.92
C ASN A 55 1.67 -4.52 -3.33
N TYR A 56 2.38 -4.87 -2.24
CA TYR A 56 2.17 -6.16 -1.60
C TYR A 56 0.81 -6.23 -0.91
N ALA A 57 0.33 -5.13 -0.31
CA ALA A 57 -1.02 -5.05 0.22
C ALA A 57 -2.08 -5.29 -0.88
N MET A 58 -1.93 -4.63 -2.03
CA MET A 58 -2.81 -4.86 -3.20
C MET A 58 -2.83 -6.32 -3.66
N PHE A 59 -1.66 -6.96 -3.72
CA PHE A 59 -1.54 -8.39 -4.03
C PHE A 59 -2.29 -9.25 -3.00
N LEU A 60 -2.15 -8.91 -1.71
CA LEU A 60 -2.73 -9.65 -0.58
C LEU A 60 -4.25 -9.49 -0.46
N GLU A 61 -4.89 -8.45 -1.01
CA GLU A 61 -6.35 -8.25 -0.89
C GLU A 61 -7.17 -9.47 -1.34
N ARG A 62 -6.64 -10.25 -2.30
CA ARG A 62 -7.28 -11.45 -2.86
C ARG A 62 -6.92 -12.74 -2.12
N VAL A 63 -5.92 -12.72 -1.26
CA VAL A 63 -5.30 -13.91 -0.65
C VAL A 63 -5.41 -13.88 0.87
N ASP A 64 -5.09 -12.75 1.49
CA ASP A 64 -5.10 -12.53 2.93
C ASP A 64 -5.36 -11.04 3.24
N ARG A 65 -6.63 -10.73 3.50
CA ARG A 65 -7.07 -9.36 3.79
C ARG A 65 -6.49 -8.79 5.08
N SER A 66 -6.21 -9.64 6.07
CA SER A 66 -5.63 -9.18 7.35
C SER A 66 -4.21 -8.66 7.12
N ARG A 67 -3.40 -9.41 6.37
CA ARG A 67 -2.04 -8.96 6.02
C ARG A 67 -2.05 -7.76 5.08
N ALA A 68 -3.04 -7.66 4.19
CA ALA A 68 -3.21 -6.48 3.35
C ALA A 68 -3.41 -5.21 4.18
N GLU A 69 -4.28 -5.26 5.19
CA GLU A 69 -4.50 -4.15 6.13
C GLU A 69 -3.21 -3.72 6.86
N GLU A 70 -2.42 -4.68 7.35
CA GLU A 70 -1.13 -4.41 8.02
C GLU A 70 -0.15 -3.67 7.11
N HIS A 71 -0.06 -4.09 5.84
CA HIS A 71 0.84 -3.49 4.86
C HIS A 71 0.36 -2.13 4.37
N TYR A 72 -0.94 -1.92 4.14
CA TYR A 72 -1.46 -0.57 3.88
C TYR A 72 -1.21 0.38 5.06
N SER A 73 -1.47 -0.08 6.28
CA SER A 73 -1.19 0.69 7.49
C SER A 73 0.30 1.05 7.61
N SER A 74 1.18 0.14 7.20
CA SER A 74 2.63 0.39 7.17
C SER A 74 3.03 1.41 6.09
N ALA A 75 2.45 1.33 4.90
CA ALA A 75 2.64 2.33 3.86
C ALA A 75 2.18 3.73 4.32
N ILE A 76 1.00 3.83 4.94
CA ILE A 76 0.46 5.09 5.50
C ILE A 76 1.33 5.64 6.62
N ARG A 77 1.83 4.78 7.52
CA ARG A 77 2.71 5.22 8.61
C ARG A 77 4.02 5.82 8.09
N SER A 78 4.58 5.23 7.04
CA SER A 78 5.80 5.74 6.39
C SER A 78 5.52 6.96 5.50
N LYS A 79 4.34 7.02 4.87
CA LYS A 79 3.91 8.11 4.00
C LYS A 79 2.45 8.50 4.30
N PRO A 80 2.22 9.40 5.28
CA PRO A 80 0.87 9.76 5.71
C PRO A 80 0.02 10.46 4.64
N ASP A 81 0.64 11.02 3.61
CA ASP A 81 -0.01 11.67 2.47
C ASP A 81 -0.27 10.73 1.27
N TYR A 82 -0.15 9.41 1.47
CA TYR A 82 -0.40 8.42 0.42
C TYR A 82 -1.91 8.15 0.24
N ALA A 83 -2.57 9.01 -0.54
CA ALA A 83 -4.02 9.00 -0.73
C ALA A 83 -4.59 7.63 -1.18
N GLU A 84 -3.90 6.95 -2.09
CA GLU A 84 -4.30 5.63 -2.61
C GLU A 84 -4.29 4.55 -1.52
N ALA A 85 -3.29 4.56 -0.63
CA ALA A 85 -3.21 3.63 0.50
C ALA A 85 -4.35 3.88 1.52
N HIS A 86 -4.67 5.14 1.80
CA HIS A 86 -5.84 5.49 2.63
C HIS A 86 -7.14 4.97 2.00
N ASN A 87 -7.34 5.17 0.71
CA ASN A 87 -8.54 4.69 0.01
C ASN A 87 -8.67 3.16 0.06
N ASN A 88 -7.61 2.41 -0.27
CA ASN A 88 -7.70 0.96 -0.32
C ASN A 88 -7.87 0.34 1.08
N LEU A 89 -7.23 0.91 2.10
CA LEU A 89 -7.48 0.49 3.49
C LEU A 89 -8.93 0.78 3.90
N ALA A 90 -9.48 1.92 3.49
CA ALA A 90 -10.89 2.24 3.74
C ALA A 90 -11.84 1.25 3.08
N VAL A 91 -11.54 0.81 1.86
CA VAL A 91 -12.30 -0.24 1.15
C VAL A 91 -12.25 -1.55 1.92
N LEU A 92 -11.07 -1.99 2.36
CA LEU A 92 -10.95 -3.24 3.15
C LEU A 92 -11.73 -3.18 4.46
N LEU A 93 -11.64 -2.08 5.21
CA LEU A 93 -12.38 -1.90 6.46
C LEU A 93 -13.89 -1.87 6.23
N HIS A 94 -14.33 -1.19 5.17
CA HIS A 94 -15.74 -1.15 4.78
C HIS A 94 -16.27 -2.55 4.46
N GLU A 95 -15.55 -3.34 3.67
CA GLU A 95 -15.94 -4.72 3.35
C GLU A 95 -15.91 -5.65 4.56
N ASN A 96 -15.07 -5.37 5.55
CA ASN A 96 -15.03 -6.09 6.83
C ASN A 96 -16.09 -5.59 7.84
N GLY A 97 -16.89 -4.56 7.49
CA GLY A 97 -17.94 -4.00 8.33
C GLY A 97 -17.48 -2.95 9.34
N ASP A 98 -16.20 -2.59 9.37
CA ASP A 98 -15.71 -1.44 10.16
C ASP A 98 -15.96 -0.12 9.41
N LEU A 99 -17.22 0.30 9.44
CA LEU A 99 -17.67 1.51 8.75
C LEU A 99 -17.04 2.79 9.32
N ALA A 100 -16.79 2.82 10.63
CA ALA A 100 -16.20 3.99 11.29
C ALA A 100 -14.71 4.15 10.95
N GLY A 101 -13.97 3.04 10.94
CA GLY A 101 -12.60 3.01 10.44
C GLY A 101 -12.53 3.43 8.97
N ALA A 102 -13.39 2.86 8.14
CA ALA A 102 -13.48 3.18 6.72
C ALA A 102 -13.73 4.68 6.46
N GLU A 103 -14.73 5.29 7.14
CA GLU A 103 -15.03 6.71 6.98
C GLU A 103 -13.79 7.58 7.25
N ASN A 104 -13.06 7.30 8.33
CA ASN A 104 -11.86 8.06 8.67
C ASN A 104 -10.81 8.04 7.56
N TYR A 105 -10.53 6.85 7.00
CA TYR A 105 -9.54 6.69 5.94
C TYR A 105 -10.02 7.28 4.60
N TYR A 106 -11.28 7.12 4.22
CA TYR A 106 -11.85 7.80 3.04
C TYR A 106 -11.75 9.32 3.15
N ARG A 107 -12.07 9.88 4.33
CA ARG A 107 -11.97 11.33 4.55
C ARG A 107 -10.53 11.82 4.44
N ASN A 108 -9.54 11.03 4.85
CA ASN A 108 -8.14 11.38 4.67
C ASN A 108 -7.73 11.33 3.19
N ALA A 109 -8.13 10.29 2.45
CA ALA A 109 -7.88 10.21 1.00
C ALA A 109 -8.45 11.43 0.25
N LEU A 110 -9.71 11.80 0.52
CA LEU A 110 -10.36 12.96 -0.09
C LEU A 110 -9.75 14.30 0.33
N LYS A 111 -9.24 14.43 1.56
CA LYS A 111 -8.49 15.64 1.98
C LYS A 111 -7.18 15.79 1.21
N LEU A 112 -6.50 14.67 0.94
CA LEU A 112 -5.21 14.65 0.25
C LEU A 112 -5.38 14.89 -1.26
N ARG A 113 -6.45 14.37 -1.86
CA ARG A 113 -6.79 14.56 -3.27
C ARG A 113 -8.31 14.79 -3.46
N PRO A 114 -8.79 16.02 -3.25
CA PRO A 114 -10.22 16.33 -3.29
C PRO A 114 -10.85 16.26 -4.69
N GLU A 115 -10.04 16.28 -5.74
CA GLU A 115 -10.48 16.31 -7.14
C GLU A 115 -10.31 14.95 -7.85
N ASP A 116 -9.82 13.91 -7.16
CA ASP A 116 -9.56 12.61 -7.77
C ASP A 116 -10.85 11.76 -7.79
N PRO A 117 -11.46 11.52 -8.97
CA PRO A 117 -12.70 10.76 -9.07
C PRO A 117 -12.51 9.27 -8.73
N GLU A 118 -11.27 8.75 -8.74
CA GLU A 118 -10.99 7.34 -8.44
C GLU A 118 -10.98 7.04 -6.93
N LEU A 119 -10.84 8.06 -6.08
CA LEU A 119 -10.86 7.93 -4.61
C LEU A 119 -12.27 7.99 -4.01
N GLN A 120 -13.30 7.92 -4.86
CA GLN A 120 -14.68 7.92 -4.39
C GLN A 120 -15.05 6.53 -3.88
N PRO A 121 -15.62 6.43 -2.67
CA PRO A 121 -16.09 5.17 -2.13
C PRO A 121 -17.16 4.58 -3.05
N ARG A 122 -16.93 3.36 -3.54
CA ARG A 122 -17.88 2.65 -4.39
C ARG A 122 -19.17 2.36 -3.61
N GLY A 123 -20.15 3.25 -3.71
CA GLY A 123 -21.57 2.97 -3.45
C GLY A 123 -22.12 3.11 -2.03
N ALA A 124 -21.37 3.60 -1.03
CA ALA A 124 -21.81 3.53 0.38
C ALA A 124 -22.22 4.85 1.06
N PHE A 125 -21.86 6.03 0.54
CA PHE A 125 -22.03 7.30 1.28
C PHE A 125 -23.28 8.11 0.92
N GLU A 126 -24.12 7.64 0.00
CA GLU A 126 -25.33 8.36 -0.40
C GLU A 126 -26.53 8.15 0.56
N GLY A 127 -26.39 7.30 1.58
CA GLY A 127 -27.50 6.92 2.46
C GLY A 127 -27.72 7.73 3.74
N GLU A 128 -26.74 8.49 4.24
CA GLU A 128 -26.77 9.02 5.62
C GLU A 128 -26.54 10.53 5.77
N ARG A 129 -26.98 11.33 4.78
CA ARG A 129 -26.96 12.81 4.88
C ARG A 129 -28.34 13.46 5.05
N THR A 130 -29.30 12.75 5.62
CA THR A 130 -30.61 13.33 5.95
C THR A 130 -31.15 12.82 7.27
N ARG A 131 -30.74 13.47 8.37
CA ARG A 131 -31.63 13.85 9.49
C ARG A 131 -31.15 15.16 10.10
#